data_AF-A0A3B9A5V4-F1
#
_entry.id   AF-A0A3B9A5V4-F1
#
_cell.length_a   1.000
_cell.length_b   1.000
_cell.length_c   1.000
_cell.angle_alpha   90.00
_cell.angle_beta   90.00
_cell.angle_gamma   90.00
#
_symmetry.space_group_name_H-M   'P 1'
#
loop_
_entity.id
_entity.type
_entity.pdbx_description
1 polymer ?
#
loop_
_entity_poly.entity_id
_entity_poly.type
_entity_poly.pdbx_seq_one_letter_code
_entity_poly.pdbx_strand_id
1 'polypeptide(L)'
;MLPPLIVQECLEKGISLIAITDHNATANISAVQQAAQGTDLIVLPGMEVQTREEVHSLCLFDTLEQALAWQAIVDRHLPAIPNRPDYFGDQLIVDANGDFVQREERLLLNSVNLSLAEAYNHVTELGGLFIPAHVNRTANGLLAILGMPPVDIPLKILEISRHLKPAEAVKIYPVLQGYSLIQSGDAHRLDEILGLNHFTLQSPSVQEIRLAMCGEAGRSHRILSSTILPEV
;
A
#
# COMPACT_ATOMS: atom_id res chain seq x y z
N MET A 1 -2.54 -11.63 -8.17
CA MET A 1 -2.48 -11.23 -9.59
C MET A 1 -1.11 -11.59 -10.16
N LEU A 2 -0.99 -11.89 -11.46
CA LEU A 2 0.30 -12.30 -12.04
C LEU A 2 1.15 -11.08 -12.46
N PRO A 3 2.47 -11.07 -12.22
CA PRO A 3 3.36 -9.96 -12.55
C PRO A 3 3.21 -9.36 -13.96
N PRO A 4 3.28 -10.12 -15.07
CA PRO A 4 3.19 -9.53 -16.41
C PRO A 4 1.83 -8.87 -16.67
N LEU A 5 0.76 -9.40 -16.08
CA LEU A 5 -0.59 -8.86 -16.25
C LEU A 5 -0.79 -7.57 -15.45
N ILE A 6 -0.20 -7.48 -14.25
CA ILE A 6 -0.18 -6.22 -13.47
C ILE A 6 0.49 -5.13 -14.30
N VAL A 7 1.68 -5.41 -14.85
CA VAL A 7 2.45 -4.45 -15.64
C VAL A 7 1.66 -4.01 -16.87
N GLN A 8 1.08 -4.96 -17.62
CA GLN A 8 0.26 -4.66 -18.79
C GLN A 8 -0.93 -3.75 -18.44
N GLU A 9 -1.70 -4.10 -17.42
CA GLU A 9 -2.88 -3.32 -16.98
C GLU A 9 -2.48 -1.88 -16.57
N CYS A 10 -1.36 -1.71 -15.88
CA CYS A 10 -0.84 -0.39 -15.52
C CYS A 10 -0.48 0.45 -16.76
N LEU A 11 0.22 -0.15 -17.72
CA LEU A 11 0.61 0.53 -18.96
C LEU A 11 -0.63 0.93 -19.79
N GLU A 12 -1.62 0.05 -19.91
CA GLU A 12 -2.87 0.32 -20.62
C GLU A 12 -3.67 1.47 -19.98
N LYS A 13 -3.61 1.60 -18.65
CA LYS A 13 -4.23 2.72 -17.91
C LYS A 13 -3.37 3.98 -17.85
N GLY A 14 -2.17 3.98 -18.43
CA GLY A 14 -1.24 5.12 -18.35
C GLY A 14 -0.73 5.40 -16.93
N ILE A 15 -0.65 4.37 -16.08
CA ILE A 15 -0.10 4.48 -14.73
C ILE A 15 1.43 4.33 -14.84
N SER A 16 2.16 5.33 -14.37
CA SER A 16 3.64 5.34 -14.43
C SER A 16 4.32 4.86 -13.14
N LEU A 17 3.58 4.77 -12.04
CA LEU A 17 4.10 4.42 -10.72
C LEU A 17 3.09 3.58 -9.96
N ILE A 18 3.52 2.43 -9.47
CA ILE A 18 2.78 1.59 -8.51
C ILE A 18 3.67 1.22 -7.33
N ALA A 19 3.04 0.73 -6.27
CA ALA A 19 3.72 -0.02 -5.22
C ALA A 19 3.04 -1.39 -5.07
N ILE A 20 3.83 -2.43 -4.85
CA ILE A 20 3.31 -3.77 -4.50
C ILE A 20 3.24 -3.86 -2.98
N THR A 21 2.05 -4.08 -2.46
CA THR A 21 1.77 -4.05 -1.01
C THR A 21 0.95 -5.27 -0.60
N ASP A 22 1.43 -6.47 -0.90
CA ASP A 22 0.80 -7.71 -0.45
C ASP A 22 0.72 -7.73 1.10
N HIS A 23 -0.30 -8.42 1.65
CA HIS A 23 -0.50 -8.50 3.10
C HIS A 23 0.66 -9.19 3.79
N ASN A 24 1.31 -8.50 4.73
CA ASN A 24 2.40 -9.01 5.57
C ASN A 24 3.56 -9.69 4.79
N ALA A 25 3.68 -9.43 3.49
CA ALA A 25 4.56 -10.16 2.58
C ALA A 25 5.22 -9.25 1.53
N THR A 26 6.49 -9.54 1.21
CA THR A 26 7.26 -8.86 0.17
C THR A 26 7.69 -9.78 -0.98
N ALA A 27 7.29 -11.05 -0.94
CA ALA A 27 7.87 -12.11 -1.78
C ALA A 27 7.73 -11.86 -3.30
N ASN A 28 6.62 -11.25 -3.73
CA ASN A 28 6.33 -11.04 -5.16
C ASN A 28 6.83 -9.70 -5.69
N ILE A 29 7.38 -8.81 -4.85
CA ILE A 29 7.82 -7.48 -5.29
C ILE A 29 8.86 -7.58 -6.41
N SER A 30 9.90 -8.40 -6.21
CA SER A 30 10.98 -8.53 -7.19
C SER A 30 10.49 -9.11 -8.51
N ALA A 31 9.52 -10.02 -8.48
CA ALA A 31 8.92 -10.59 -9.68
C ALA A 31 8.20 -9.52 -10.51
N VAL A 32 7.43 -8.62 -9.87
CA VAL A 32 6.78 -7.50 -10.58
C VAL A 32 7.79 -6.48 -11.08
N GLN A 33 8.81 -6.15 -10.29
CA GLN A 33 9.90 -5.27 -10.73
C GLN A 33 10.63 -5.82 -11.96
N GLN A 34 10.91 -7.12 -11.98
CA GLN A 34 11.53 -7.80 -13.12
C GLN A 34 10.59 -7.80 -14.35
N ALA A 35 9.30 -8.08 -14.16
CA ALA A 35 8.31 -8.02 -15.25
C ALA A 35 8.15 -6.61 -15.85
N ALA A 36 8.40 -5.56 -15.06
CA ALA A 36 8.35 -4.17 -15.51
C ALA A 36 9.64 -3.69 -16.21
N GLN A 37 10.72 -4.46 -16.20
CA GLN A 37 11.99 -4.07 -16.82
C GLN A 37 11.82 -3.79 -18.32
N GLY A 38 12.39 -2.67 -18.79
CA GLY A 38 12.26 -2.23 -20.18
C GLY A 38 10.95 -1.50 -20.51
N THR A 39 10.09 -1.26 -19.51
CA THR A 39 8.89 -0.41 -19.62
C THR A 39 9.09 0.91 -18.88
N ASP A 40 8.16 1.85 -19.06
CA ASP A 40 8.14 3.12 -18.31
C ASP A 40 7.46 2.99 -16.93
N LEU A 41 7.01 1.80 -16.54
CA LEU A 41 6.36 1.56 -15.26
C LEU A 41 7.41 1.43 -14.14
N ILE A 42 7.32 2.30 -13.14
CA ILE A 42 8.12 2.20 -11.92
C ILE A 42 7.33 1.43 -10.85
N VAL A 43 8.00 0.47 -10.21
CA VAL A 43 7.41 -0.39 -9.19
C VAL A 43 8.16 -0.22 -7.87
N LEU A 44 7.54 0.47 -6.93
CA LEU A 44 8.07 0.63 -5.58
C LEU A 44 7.85 -0.63 -4.74
N PRO A 45 8.84 -1.03 -3.94
CA PRO A 45 8.68 -2.08 -2.97
C PRO A 45 7.82 -1.62 -1.79
N GLY A 46 6.88 -2.46 -1.34
CA GLY A 46 6.07 -2.18 -0.17
C GLY A 46 5.43 -3.42 0.45
N MET A 47 4.60 -3.18 1.47
CA MET A 47 3.82 -4.18 2.17
C MET A 47 2.59 -3.51 2.77
N GLU A 48 1.43 -4.16 2.76
CA GLU A 48 0.32 -3.77 3.63
C GLU A 48 0.41 -4.59 4.91
N VAL A 49 0.87 -3.96 6.01
CA VAL A 49 0.95 -4.64 7.30
C VAL A 49 -0.40 -4.57 8.00
N GLN A 50 -0.83 -5.67 8.60
CA GLN A 50 -1.96 -5.69 9.53
C GLN A 50 -1.43 -5.70 10.97
N THR A 51 -1.55 -4.56 11.65
CA THR A 51 -1.06 -4.37 13.02
C THR A 51 -1.88 -5.16 14.04
N ARG A 52 -1.40 -5.23 15.29
CA ARG A 52 -2.08 -5.91 16.40
C ARG A 52 -3.46 -5.34 16.69
N GLU A 53 -3.65 -4.05 16.44
CA GLU A 53 -4.94 -3.38 16.53
C GLU A 53 -5.90 -3.78 15.40
N GLU A 54 -5.48 -4.63 14.46
CA GLU A 54 -6.17 -4.95 13.20
C GLU A 54 -6.23 -3.76 12.24
N VAL A 55 -5.41 -2.72 12.45
CA VAL A 55 -5.33 -1.59 11.51
C VAL A 55 -4.38 -1.95 10.38
N HIS A 56 -4.86 -1.85 9.14
CA HIS A 56 -4.01 -1.98 7.96
C HIS A 56 -3.21 -0.71 7.70
N SER A 57 -1.97 -0.86 7.24
CA SER A 57 -1.11 0.26 6.90
C SER A 57 -0.15 -0.08 5.76
N LEU A 58 -0.07 0.81 4.77
CA LEU A 58 0.90 0.72 3.69
C LEU A 58 2.29 1.10 4.23
N CYS A 59 3.26 0.26 3.93
CA CYS A 59 4.68 0.47 4.21
C CYS A 59 5.40 0.54 2.86
N LEU A 60 5.89 1.71 2.47
CA LEU A 60 6.52 1.93 1.17
C LEU A 60 8.01 2.22 1.34
N PHE A 61 8.84 1.68 0.45
CA PHE A 61 10.30 1.80 0.52
C PHE A 61 10.88 2.22 -0.84
N ASP A 62 12.12 2.71 -0.84
CA ASP A 62 12.85 3.06 -2.07
C ASP A 62 13.55 1.84 -2.69
N THR A 63 13.89 0.85 -1.86
CA THR A 63 14.74 -0.29 -2.24
C THR A 63 14.18 -1.62 -1.74
N LEU A 64 14.52 -2.70 -2.45
CA LEU A 64 14.10 -4.05 -2.05
C LEU A 64 14.75 -4.46 -0.73
N GLU A 65 15.99 -4.00 -0.47
CA GLU A 65 16.72 -4.24 0.76
C GLU A 65 15.98 -3.70 1.99
N GLN A 66 15.41 -2.49 1.90
CA GLN A 66 14.58 -1.93 2.97
C GLN A 66 13.32 -2.76 3.20
N ALA A 67 12.63 -3.16 2.12
CA ALA A 67 11.43 -4.00 2.25
C ALA A 67 11.74 -5.39 2.83
N LEU A 68 12.87 -6.00 2.47
CA LEU A 68 13.30 -7.28 3.04
C LEU A 68 13.72 -7.15 4.51
N ALA A 69 14.34 -6.02 4.89
CA ALA A 69 14.61 -5.73 6.30
C ALA A 69 13.31 -5.60 7.11
N TRP A 70 12.28 -4.98 6.51
CA TRP A 70 10.95 -4.91 7.11
C TRP A 70 10.27 -6.30 7.19
N GLN A 71 10.34 -7.10 6.13
CA GLN A 71 9.85 -8.48 6.13
C GLN A 71 10.45 -9.31 7.27
N ALA A 72 11.76 -9.20 7.51
CA ALA A 72 12.41 -9.93 8.60
C ALA A 72 11.90 -9.52 9.99
N ILE A 73 11.47 -8.26 10.16
CA ILE A 73 10.82 -7.81 11.40
C ILE A 73 9.40 -8.39 11.49
N VAL A 74 8.62 -8.30 10.42
CA VAL A 74 7.25 -8.83 10.35
C VAL A 74 7.23 -10.35 10.60
N ASP A 75 8.14 -11.10 9.99
CA ASP A 75 8.23 -12.56 10.16
C ASP A 75 8.43 -13.00 11.61
N ARG A 76 9.13 -12.20 12.42
CA ARG A 76 9.33 -12.47 13.86
C ARG A 76 8.08 -12.22 14.70
N HIS A 77 7.15 -11.41 14.20
CA HIS A 77 5.95 -10.99 14.91
C HIS A 77 4.66 -11.57 14.31
N LEU A 78 4.71 -12.15 13.11
CA LEU A 78 3.60 -12.84 12.50
C LEU A 78 3.38 -14.21 13.18
N PRO A 79 2.16 -14.53 13.65
CA PRO A 79 1.88 -15.84 14.22
C PRO A 79 2.22 -16.98 13.24
N ALA A 80 2.87 -18.03 13.75
CA ALA A 80 3.17 -19.25 12.99
C ALA A 80 1.93 -20.14 12.81
N ILE A 81 0.85 -19.57 12.28
CA ILE A 81 -0.40 -20.26 11.99
C ILE A 81 -0.40 -20.63 10.50
N PRO A 82 -0.60 -21.90 10.14
CA PRO A 82 -0.64 -22.31 8.74
C PRO A 82 -1.89 -21.77 8.03
N ASN A 83 -1.74 -21.39 6.76
CA ASN A 83 -2.85 -21.05 5.88
C ASN A 83 -3.75 -22.27 5.65
N ARG A 84 -5.04 -22.02 5.44
CA ARG A 84 -6.03 -23.02 4.98
C ARG A 84 -6.54 -22.58 3.61
N PRO A 85 -5.93 -23.06 2.51
CA PRO A 85 -6.27 -22.60 1.16
C PRO A 85 -7.75 -22.77 0.80
N ASP A 86 -8.42 -23.80 1.32
CA ASP A 86 -9.86 -24.04 1.10
C ASP A 86 -10.77 -22.91 1.65
N TYR A 87 -10.26 -22.10 2.59
CA TYR A 87 -11.02 -21.01 3.23
C TYR A 87 -10.50 -19.63 2.84
N PHE A 88 -9.18 -19.45 2.80
CA PHE A 88 -8.55 -18.14 2.60
C PHE A 88 -7.94 -17.96 1.20
N GLY A 89 -7.99 -18.99 0.36
CA GLY A 89 -7.33 -19.02 -0.94
C GLY A 89 -5.85 -19.35 -0.86
N ASP A 90 -5.27 -19.61 -2.02
CA ASP A 90 -3.83 -19.82 -2.17
C ASP A 90 -3.06 -18.49 -1.99
N GLN A 91 -1.90 -18.58 -1.32
CA GLN A 91 -0.93 -17.51 -1.21
C GLN A 91 0.31 -17.90 -2.02
N LEU A 92 0.33 -17.49 -3.28
CA LEU A 92 1.33 -17.95 -4.25
C LEU A 92 2.51 -16.98 -4.32
N ILE A 93 3.71 -17.55 -4.38
CA ILE A 93 4.92 -16.86 -4.78
C ILE A 93 5.22 -17.28 -6.22
N VAL A 94 5.40 -16.29 -7.09
CA VAL A 94 5.59 -16.48 -8.53
C VAL A 94 6.84 -15.76 -9.01
N ASP A 95 7.37 -16.18 -10.15
CA ASP A 95 8.47 -15.47 -10.83
C ASP A 95 7.97 -14.34 -11.73
N ALA A 96 8.89 -13.68 -12.44
CA ALA A 96 8.58 -12.56 -13.33
C ALA A 96 7.66 -12.91 -14.51
N ASN A 97 7.57 -14.18 -14.91
CA ASN A 97 6.66 -14.65 -15.95
C ASN A 97 5.27 -14.99 -15.38
N GLY A 98 5.12 -14.97 -14.05
CA GLY A 98 3.93 -15.45 -13.36
C GLY A 98 3.92 -16.96 -13.16
N ASP A 99 5.05 -17.64 -13.39
CA ASP A 99 5.16 -19.08 -13.14
C ASP A 99 5.24 -19.35 -11.64
N PHE A 100 4.59 -20.43 -11.21
CA PHE A 100 4.56 -20.82 -9.80
C PHE A 100 5.96 -21.21 -9.30
N VAL A 101 6.39 -20.59 -8.20
CA VAL A 101 7.64 -20.93 -7.51
C VAL A 101 7.35 -21.76 -6.26
N GLN A 102 6.53 -21.23 -5.36
CA GLN A 102 6.16 -21.89 -4.11
C GLN A 102 4.89 -21.28 -3.50
N ARG A 103 4.42 -21.87 -2.40
CA ARG A 103 3.33 -21.32 -1.58
C ARG A 103 3.90 -20.72 -0.30
N GLU A 104 3.34 -19.61 0.17
CA GLU A 104 3.52 -19.18 1.55
C GLU A 104 2.61 -20.02 2.45
N GLU A 105 3.23 -20.75 3.38
CA GLU A 105 2.56 -21.70 4.24
C GLU A 105 1.89 -21.03 5.45
N ARG A 106 2.37 -19.86 5.90
CA ARG A 106 1.79 -19.10 7.02
C ARG A 106 0.59 -18.29 6.55
N LEU A 107 -0.46 -18.19 7.35
CA LEU A 107 -1.61 -17.34 7.05
C LEU A 107 -1.21 -15.86 7.16
N LEU A 108 -1.12 -15.19 6.01
CA LEU A 108 -0.70 -13.78 5.91
C LEU A 108 -1.79 -12.81 6.37
N LEU A 109 -3.05 -13.24 6.41
CA LEU A 109 -4.20 -12.44 6.88
C LEU A 109 -4.30 -12.34 8.42
N ASN A 110 -3.27 -12.77 9.15
CA ASN A 110 -3.20 -12.58 10.60
C ASN A 110 -2.62 -11.22 10.94
N SER A 111 -3.06 -10.65 12.07
CA SER A 111 -2.39 -9.52 12.66
C SER A 111 -0.99 -9.89 13.14
N VAL A 112 0.00 -9.05 12.83
CA VAL A 112 1.33 -9.15 13.42
C VAL A 112 1.28 -8.65 14.87
N ASN A 113 2.10 -9.22 15.76
CA ASN A 113 2.23 -8.73 17.13
C ASN A 113 3.12 -7.47 17.20
N LEU A 114 2.77 -6.45 16.42
CA LEU A 114 3.32 -5.10 16.47
C LEU A 114 2.14 -4.13 16.56
N SER A 115 2.20 -3.20 17.51
CA SER A 115 1.29 -2.06 17.53
C SER A 115 1.49 -1.16 16.32
N LEU A 116 0.48 -0.34 16.02
CA LEU A 116 0.57 0.72 15.02
C LEU A 116 1.80 1.63 15.22
N ALA A 117 2.11 1.99 16.47
CA ALA A 117 3.27 2.82 16.82
C ALA A 117 4.61 2.11 16.59
N GLU A 118 4.72 0.83 16.98
CA GLU A 118 5.92 0.02 16.72
C GLU A 118 6.16 -0.16 15.22
N ALA A 119 5.11 -0.44 14.45
CA ALA A 119 5.19 -0.56 13.00
C ALA A 119 5.63 0.76 12.34
N TYR A 120 5.04 1.89 12.75
CA TYR A 120 5.46 3.21 12.29
C TYR A 120 6.94 3.47 12.55
N ASN A 121 7.42 3.23 13.77
CA ASN A 121 8.81 3.47 14.16
C ASN A 121 9.78 2.62 13.32
N HIS A 122 9.52 1.31 13.20
CA HIS A 122 10.38 0.45 12.38
C HIS A 122 10.41 0.85 10.90
N VAL A 123 9.26 1.17 10.31
CA VAL A 123 9.20 1.57 8.89
C VAL A 123 9.96 2.87 8.66
N THR A 124 9.81 3.84 9.56
CA THR A 124 10.50 5.13 9.45
C THR A 124 12.00 5.04 9.75
N GLU A 125 12.43 4.20 10.69
CA GLU A 125 13.85 3.88 10.94
C GLU A 125 14.54 3.27 9.71
N LEU A 126 13.79 2.47 8.93
CA LEU A 126 14.25 1.94 7.64
C LEU A 126 14.20 2.97 6.51
N GLY A 127 13.80 4.22 6.78
CA GLY A 127 13.65 5.28 5.78
C GLY A 127 12.39 5.16 4.91
N GLY A 128 11.47 4.27 5.27
CA GLY A 128 10.21 4.07 4.57
C GLY A 128 9.14 5.11 4.89
N LEU A 129 8.01 4.99 4.21
CA LEU A 129 6.81 5.78 4.45
C LEU A 129 5.69 4.88 4.93
N PHE A 130 5.11 5.26 6.07
CA PHE A 130 4.02 4.58 6.71
C PHE A 130 2.73 5.36 6.51
N ILE A 131 1.69 4.71 5.94
CA ILE A 131 0.40 5.32 5.64
C ILE A 131 -0.70 4.39 6.16
N PRO A 132 -1.46 4.76 7.20
CA PRO A 132 -2.68 4.04 7.56
C PRO A 132 -3.61 3.89 6.35
N ALA A 133 -3.92 2.63 6.02
CA ALA A 133 -4.64 2.26 4.81
C ALA A 133 -6.15 2.44 5.03
N HIS A 134 -6.85 2.82 3.95
CA HIS A 134 -8.32 2.89 3.84
C HIS A 134 -9.06 3.22 5.16
N VAL A 135 -8.61 4.28 5.86
CA VAL A 135 -8.89 4.53 7.29
C VAL A 135 -10.36 4.62 7.66
N ASN A 136 -11.22 4.92 6.68
CA ASN A 136 -12.66 5.06 6.84
C ASN A 136 -13.45 3.77 6.60
N ARG A 137 -12.81 2.64 6.29
CA ARG A 137 -13.48 1.34 6.18
C ARG A 137 -13.83 0.79 7.56
N THR A 138 -14.90 -0.01 7.62
CA THR A 138 -15.36 -0.65 8.85
C THR A 138 -14.47 -1.82 9.27
N ALA A 139 -13.97 -2.59 8.30
CA ALA A 139 -13.00 -3.65 8.53
C ALA A 139 -11.59 -3.10 8.34
N ASN A 140 -10.73 -3.35 9.33
CA ASN A 140 -9.31 -3.00 9.34
C ASN A 140 -8.96 -1.51 9.14
N GLY A 141 -9.96 -0.63 9.12
CA GLY A 141 -9.79 0.80 8.99
C GLY A 141 -9.57 1.46 10.35
N LEU A 142 -8.56 2.34 10.40
CA LEU A 142 -8.13 3.01 11.62
C LEU A 142 -9.29 3.68 12.39
N LEU A 143 -10.20 4.36 11.69
CA LEU A 143 -11.28 5.10 12.35
C LEU A 143 -12.34 4.20 12.97
N ALA A 144 -12.60 3.02 12.39
CA ALA A 144 -13.57 2.07 12.95
C ALA A 144 -13.02 1.37 14.20
N ILE A 145 -11.71 1.14 14.23
CA ILE A 145 -11.03 0.42 15.31
C ILE A 145 -10.65 1.35 16.46
N LEU A 146 -10.01 2.48 16.16
CA LEU A 146 -9.44 3.40 17.16
C LEU A 146 -10.27 4.67 17.36
N GLY A 147 -11.27 4.93 16.51
CA GLY A 147 -12.08 6.14 16.53
C GLY A 147 -11.38 7.37 15.94
N MET A 148 -10.07 7.51 16.13
CA MET A 148 -9.27 8.62 15.61
C MET A 148 -7.79 8.26 15.43
N PRO A 149 -7.04 8.97 14.56
CA PRO A 149 -5.58 8.84 14.48
C PRO A 149 -4.92 9.09 15.85
N PRO A 150 -4.01 8.22 16.31
CA PRO A 150 -3.33 8.40 17.59
C PRO A 150 -2.38 9.61 17.55
N VAL A 151 -2.31 10.35 18.67
CA VAL A 151 -1.59 11.63 18.76
C VAL A 151 -0.08 11.48 19.01
N ASP A 152 0.34 10.30 19.47
CA ASP A 152 1.74 9.95 19.75
C ASP A 152 2.47 9.40 18.51
N ILE A 153 1.76 9.17 17.41
CA ILE A 153 2.35 8.82 16.11
C ILE A 153 2.33 10.07 15.20
N PRO A 154 3.48 10.55 14.69
CA PRO A 154 3.54 11.71 13.80
C PRO A 154 3.08 11.38 12.36
N LEU A 155 1.83 10.94 12.25
CA LEU A 155 1.14 10.68 11.00
C LEU A 155 0.86 12.00 10.28
N LYS A 156 1.14 12.03 8.98
CA LYS A 156 0.82 13.18 8.11
C LYS A 156 -0.10 12.80 6.96
N ILE A 157 -0.08 11.53 6.57
CA ILE A 157 -0.73 11.01 5.38
C ILE A 157 -1.65 9.87 5.80
N LEU A 158 -2.89 9.89 5.32
CA LEU A 158 -3.87 8.83 5.54
C LEU A 158 -4.47 8.44 4.19
N GLU A 159 -4.64 7.15 3.96
CA GLU A 159 -5.39 6.69 2.81
C GLU A 159 -6.87 6.59 3.15
N ILE A 160 -7.74 7.11 2.28
CA ILE A 160 -9.18 6.87 2.35
C ILE A 160 -9.59 5.93 1.23
N SER A 161 -10.66 5.17 1.45
CA SER A 161 -11.26 4.30 0.43
C SER A 161 -11.66 5.12 -0.80
N ARG A 162 -11.44 4.58 -2.01
CA ARG A 162 -11.93 5.14 -3.29
C ARG A 162 -13.43 5.43 -3.34
N HIS A 163 -14.21 4.83 -2.43
CA HIS A 163 -15.66 5.00 -2.33
C HIS A 163 -16.07 6.26 -1.55
N LEU A 164 -15.12 7.01 -0.99
CA LEU A 164 -15.35 8.25 -0.27
C LEU A 164 -14.71 9.42 -1.03
N LYS A 165 -15.50 10.42 -1.43
CA LYS A 165 -14.92 11.59 -2.12
C LYS A 165 -14.07 12.40 -1.13
N PRO A 166 -12.85 12.87 -1.51
CA PRO A 166 -12.01 13.65 -0.60
C PRO A 166 -12.69 14.90 -0.02
N ALA A 167 -13.50 15.58 -0.83
CA ALA A 167 -14.27 16.76 -0.39
C ALA A 167 -15.38 16.46 0.63
N GLU A 168 -15.80 15.20 0.75
CA GLU A 168 -16.79 14.72 1.71
C GLU A 168 -16.13 14.11 2.95
N ALA A 169 -14.90 13.58 2.81
CA ALA A 169 -14.19 12.87 3.86
C ALA A 169 -14.09 13.67 5.16
N VAL A 170 -13.66 14.92 5.11
CA VAL A 170 -13.52 15.78 6.30
C VAL A 170 -14.89 16.19 6.89
N LYS A 171 -15.96 16.21 6.08
CA LYS A 171 -17.31 16.50 6.58
C LYS A 171 -17.87 15.34 7.39
N ILE A 172 -17.62 14.11 6.94
CA ILE A 172 -18.08 12.89 7.61
C ILE A 172 -17.16 12.57 8.79
N TYR A 173 -15.85 12.77 8.62
CA TYR A 173 -14.81 12.49 9.61
C TYR A 173 -13.98 13.76 9.85
N PRO A 174 -14.44 14.69 10.72
CA PRO A 174 -13.69 15.91 11.04
C PRO A 174 -12.28 15.65 11.57
N VAL A 175 -12.03 14.48 12.17
CA VAL A 175 -10.70 14.04 12.62
C VAL A 175 -9.67 13.89 11.49
N LEU A 176 -10.10 13.82 10.23
CA LEU A 176 -9.21 13.81 9.06
C LEU A 176 -8.71 15.21 8.68
N GLN A 177 -9.23 16.27 9.31
CA GLN A 177 -8.78 17.62 9.05
C GLN A 177 -7.29 17.78 9.40
N GLY A 178 -6.53 18.35 8.46
CA GLY A 178 -5.08 18.57 8.63
C GLY A 178 -4.19 17.43 8.14
N TYR A 179 -4.76 16.27 7.80
CA TYR A 179 -4.03 15.19 7.13
C TYR A 179 -4.07 15.34 5.62
N SER A 180 -2.98 14.96 4.96
CA SER A 180 -2.97 14.77 3.52
C SER A 180 -3.61 13.44 3.18
N LEU A 181 -4.59 13.46 2.27
CA LEU A 181 -5.37 12.27 1.91
C LEU A 181 -4.86 11.69 0.60
N ILE A 182 -4.72 10.36 0.53
CA ILE A 182 -4.44 9.60 -0.69
C ILE A 182 -5.56 8.59 -0.94
N GLN A 183 -5.73 8.14 -2.19
CA GLN A 183 -6.66 7.06 -2.54
C GLN A 183 -6.01 6.07 -3.48
N SER A 184 -6.14 4.77 -3.23
CA SER A 184 -5.72 3.73 -4.17
C SER A 184 -6.88 2.83 -4.57
N GLY A 185 -6.58 1.85 -5.45
CA GLY A 185 -7.52 0.82 -5.83
C GLY A 185 -7.78 -0.21 -4.75
N ASP A 186 -6.82 -0.45 -3.84
CA ASP A 186 -6.80 -1.64 -2.98
C ASP A 186 -7.12 -2.92 -3.78
N ALA A 187 -6.36 -3.08 -4.87
CA ALA A 187 -6.71 -3.95 -5.98
C ALA A 187 -6.42 -5.42 -5.65
N HIS A 188 -7.46 -6.24 -5.74
CA HIS A 188 -7.36 -7.70 -5.64
C HIS A 188 -7.53 -8.38 -7.01
N ARG A 189 -7.99 -7.61 -8.01
CA ARG A 189 -8.16 -7.99 -9.42
C ARG A 189 -7.58 -6.91 -10.34
N LEU A 190 -7.23 -7.27 -11.57
CA LEU A 190 -6.56 -6.37 -12.52
C LEU A 190 -7.42 -5.12 -12.82
N ASP A 191 -8.73 -5.31 -13.01
CA ASP A 191 -9.69 -4.24 -13.28
C ASP A 191 -9.82 -3.22 -12.13
N GLU A 192 -9.35 -3.58 -10.92
CA GLU A 192 -9.37 -2.73 -9.74
C GLU A 192 -8.10 -1.87 -9.58
N ILE A 193 -7.08 -2.07 -10.42
CA ILE A 193 -5.91 -1.21 -10.46
C ILE A 193 -6.34 0.16 -10.99
N LEU A 194 -6.10 1.22 -10.20
CA LEU A 194 -6.54 2.58 -10.52
C LEU A 194 -5.40 3.60 -10.36
N GLY A 195 -5.30 4.54 -11.30
CA GLY A 195 -4.39 5.69 -11.25
C GLY A 195 -5.06 6.93 -10.65
N LEU A 196 -5.47 6.88 -9.38
CA LEU A 196 -6.21 7.99 -8.74
C LEU A 196 -5.33 9.14 -8.25
N ASN A 197 -4.01 8.99 -8.24
CA ASN A 197 -3.09 10.00 -7.69
C ASN A 197 -2.21 10.58 -8.78
N HIS A 198 -2.18 11.91 -8.86
CA HIS A 198 -1.27 12.63 -9.72
C HIS A 198 -0.24 13.37 -8.87
N PHE A 199 1.04 13.01 -9.06
CA PHE A 199 2.16 13.56 -8.32
C PHE A 199 3.07 14.39 -9.24
N THR A 200 3.56 15.51 -8.72
CA THR A 200 4.70 16.24 -9.29
C THR A 200 5.90 15.99 -8.40
N LEU A 201 6.86 15.20 -8.89
CA LEU A 201 8.06 14.74 -8.18
C LEU A 201 9.32 15.07 -8.98
N GLN A 202 10.48 15.18 -8.33
CA GLN A 202 11.78 15.18 -9.00
C GLN A 202 12.26 13.76 -9.34
N SER A 203 11.90 12.78 -8.51
CA SER A 203 12.20 11.36 -8.73
C SER A 203 11.12 10.48 -8.07
N PRO A 204 10.92 9.24 -8.52
CA PRO A 204 9.94 8.32 -7.94
C PRO A 204 10.48 7.70 -6.64
N SER A 205 10.62 8.51 -5.60
CA SER A 205 11.10 8.06 -4.28
C SER A 205 10.07 8.34 -3.19
N VAL A 206 10.18 7.58 -2.10
CA VAL A 206 9.39 7.75 -0.88
C VAL A 206 9.54 9.16 -0.30
N GLN A 207 10.76 9.71 -0.32
CA GLN A 207 11.03 11.08 0.10
C GLN A 207 10.23 12.10 -0.72
N GLU A 208 10.23 11.94 -2.05
CA GLU A 208 9.52 12.83 -2.96
C GLU A 208 8.01 12.72 -2.81
N ILE A 209 7.49 11.50 -2.66
CA ILE A 209 6.06 11.27 -2.37
C ILE A 209 5.68 12.01 -1.09
N ARG A 210 6.46 11.89 -0.02
CA ARG A 210 6.17 12.59 1.24
C ARG A 210 6.18 14.11 1.09
N LEU A 211 7.16 14.67 0.36
CA LEU A 211 7.20 16.11 0.07
C LEU A 211 5.97 16.55 -0.74
N ALA A 212 5.57 15.76 -1.74
CA ALA A 212 4.41 16.03 -2.58
C ALA A 212 3.09 16.01 -1.81
N MET A 213 2.92 15.03 -0.93
CA MET A 213 1.77 14.93 -0.05
C MET A 213 1.71 16.11 0.92
N CYS A 214 2.84 16.68 1.34
CA CYS A 214 2.88 17.85 2.22
C CYS A 214 2.84 19.19 1.46
N GLY A 215 2.90 19.20 0.12
CA GLY A 215 2.98 20.43 -0.68
C GLY A 215 4.29 21.20 -0.50
N GLU A 216 5.38 20.50 -0.18
CA GLU A 216 6.68 21.09 0.18
C GLU A 216 7.67 21.10 -1.00
N ALA A 217 8.65 22.01 -0.96
CA ALA A 217 9.76 22.07 -1.91
C ALA A 217 9.35 22.08 -3.41
N GLY A 218 8.17 22.62 -3.73
CA GLY A 218 7.64 22.67 -5.09
C GLY A 218 7.06 21.35 -5.61
N ARG A 219 6.92 20.32 -4.76
CA ARG A 219 6.22 19.07 -5.09
C ARG A 219 4.74 19.23 -4.78
N SER A 220 3.91 18.44 -5.48
CA SER A 220 2.47 18.47 -5.25
C SER A 220 1.83 17.12 -5.50
N HIS A 221 0.71 16.88 -4.81
CA HIS A 221 -0.18 15.76 -5.01
C HIS A 221 -1.59 16.27 -5.23
N ARG A 222 -2.34 15.60 -6.09
CA ARG A 222 -3.80 15.72 -6.16
C ARG A 222 -4.41 14.36 -6.44
N ILE A 223 -5.59 14.16 -5.87
CA ILE A 223 -6.45 13.02 -6.22
C ILE A 223 -7.23 13.39 -7.48
N LEU A 224 -7.17 12.53 -8.48
CA LEU A 224 -7.98 12.62 -9.69
C LEU A 224 -9.39 12.13 -9.36
N SER A 225 -10.40 12.94 -9.71
CA SER A 225 -11.80 12.51 -9.61
C SER A 225 -11.98 11.24 -10.43
N SER A 226 -12.60 10.22 -9.86
CA SER A 226 -13.11 9.04 -10.59
C SER A 226 -14.30 9.45 -11.46
N THR A 227 -14.12 10.43 -12.32
CA THR A 227 -15.00 10.69 -13.44
C THR A 227 -14.59 9.65 -14.47
N ILE A 228 -15.35 8.56 -14.45
CA ILE A 228 -15.53 7.58 -15.53
C ILE A 228 -14.97 8.14 -16.84
N LEU A 229 -13.96 7.47 -17.39
CA LEU A 229 -13.49 7.69 -18.76
C LEU A 229 -14.74 7.88 -19.64
N PRO A 230 -14.85 8.94 -20.45
CA PRO A 230 -16.03 9.11 -21.29
C PRO A 230 -16.19 7.85 -22.14
N GLU A 231 -17.36 7.21 -22.05
CA GLU A 231 -17.77 6.22 -23.04
C GLU A 231 -17.64 6.90 -24.41
N VAL A 232 -16.75 6.35 -25.25
CA VAL A 232 -16.67 6.66 -26.68
C VAL A 232 -17.56 5.67 -27.41
#